data_AF-A0ABD0QAM9-F1
#
_entry.id   AF-A0ABD0QAM9-F1
#
_cell.length_a   1.000
_cell.length_b   1.000
_cell.length_c   1.000
_cell.angle_alpha   90.00
_cell.angle_beta   90.00
_cell.angle_gamma   90.00
#
_symmetry.space_group_name_H-M   'P 1'
#
loop_
_entity.id
_entity.type
_entity.pdbx_description
1 polymer ?
#
loop_
_entity_poly.entity_id
_entity_poly.type
_entity_poly.pdbx_seq_one_letter_code
_entity_poly.pdbx_strand_id
1 'polypeptide(L)'
;SFYNLTDETVTVRKEASAMTEKMKEMQKFFGLKVTGKMDQETMEMMKKPRCGVPDVAAYSTFGGIKWQTNKLTYRILNYTPDMSVAEVDASMERALQVWAKVTPLKFTRIHSGTADIMISFGAR
;
A
#
# COMPACT_ATOMS: atom_id res chain seq x y z
N SER A 1 -17.24 27.88 16.00
CA SER A 1 -17.90 27.71 14.70
C SER A 1 -16.89 27.76 13.60
N PHE A 2 -16.76 26.71 12.78
CA PHE A 2 -15.78 26.69 11.69
C PHE A 2 -16.40 26.48 10.30
N TYR A 3 -17.60 25.91 10.17
CA TYR A 3 -18.31 25.91 8.89
C TYR A 3 -19.82 26.04 9.13
N ASN A 4 -20.34 27.24 8.89
CA ASN A 4 -21.77 27.50 8.85
C ASN A 4 -22.41 26.64 7.76
N LEU A 5 -23.14 25.61 8.18
CA LEU A 5 -23.94 24.75 7.33
C LEU A 5 -25.17 25.52 6.85
N THR A 6 -25.16 25.93 5.58
CA THR A 6 -26.39 26.18 4.84
C THR A 6 -26.33 25.53 3.45
N ASP A 7 -27.38 24.76 3.18
CA ASP A 7 -27.81 24.08 1.95
C ASP A 7 -27.27 22.66 1.69
N GLU A 8 -27.98 21.68 2.26
CA GLU A 8 -27.72 20.23 2.25
C GLU A 8 -28.01 19.55 0.90
N THR A 9 -28.58 20.25 -0.09
CA THR A 9 -29.12 19.59 -1.30
C THR A 9 -28.14 19.53 -2.47
N VAL A 10 -27.25 20.53 -2.60
CA VAL A 10 -26.30 20.65 -3.71
C VAL A 10 -24.99 19.90 -3.44
N THR A 11 -24.56 19.87 -2.18
CA THR A 11 -23.38 19.16 -1.69
C THR A 11 -23.51 17.65 -1.87
N VAL A 12 -24.64 17.06 -1.48
CA VAL A 12 -24.91 15.61 -1.59
C VAL A 12 -24.86 15.13 -3.05
N ARG A 13 -25.37 15.91 -4.00
CA ARG A 13 -25.35 15.53 -5.44
C ARG A 13 -23.94 15.55 -6.03
N LYS A 14 -23.10 16.50 -5.62
CA LYS A 14 -21.69 16.56 -6.04
C LYS A 14 -20.85 15.44 -5.44
N GLU A 15 -21.12 15.04 -4.20
CA GLU A 15 -20.42 13.92 -3.56
C GLU A 15 -20.82 12.57 -4.17
N ALA A 16 -22.12 12.39 -4.45
CA ALA A 16 -22.61 11.18 -5.11
C ALA A 16 -22.02 11.00 -6.53
N SER A 17 -21.86 12.10 -7.29
CA SER A 17 -21.21 12.03 -8.61
C SER A 17 -19.70 11.76 -8.49
N ALA A 18 -19.02 12.38 -7.51
CA ALA A 18 -17.59 12.13 -7.27
C ALA A 18 -17.31 10.67 -6.85
N MET A 19 -18.13 10.11 -5.95
CA MET A 19 -18.03 8.71 -5.54
C MET A 19 -18.28 7.76 -6.71
N THR A 20 -19.26 8.07 -7.57
CA THR A 20 -19.56 7.29 -8.78
C THR A 20 -18.35 7.25 -9.71
N GLU A 21 -17.66 8.36 -9.92
CA GLU A 21 -16.45 8.38 -10.75
C GLU A 21 -15.29 7.61 -10.12
N LYS A 22 -15.09 7.70 -8.80
CA LYS A 22 -14.09 6.88 -8.10
C LYS A 22 -14.41 5.38 -8.16
N MET A 23 -15.69 5.02 -8.13
CA MET A 23 -16.12 3.65 -8.33
C MET A 23 -15.77 3.15 -9.74
N LYS A 24 -15.99 3.98 -10.77
CA LYS A 24 -15.60 3.65 -12.15
C LYS A 24 -14.09 3.48 -12.31
N GLU A 25 -13.28 4.33 -11.67
CA GLU A 25 -11.82 4.22 -11.67
C GLU A 25 -11.38 2.88 -11.06
N MET A 26 -11.92 2.52 -9.90
CA MET A 26 -11.63 1.25 -9.23
C MET A 26 -12.06 0.05 -10.08
N GLN A 27 -13.30 0.05 -10.61
CA GLN A 27 -13.80 -1.02 -11.46
C GLN A 27 -12.91 -1.20 -12.69
N LYS A 28 -12.50 -0.10 -13.32
CA LYS A 28 -11.58 -0.12 -14.46
C LYS A 28 -10.21 -0.68 -14.06
N PHE A 29 -9.66 -0.29 -12.92
CA PHE A 29 -8.36 -0.79 -12.43
C PHE A 29 -8.36 -2.31 -12.22
N PHE A 30 -9.43 -2.85 -11.65
CA PHE A 30 -9.58 -4.30 -11.42
C PHE A 30 -10.16 -5.07 -12.62
N GLY A 31 -10.41 -4.41 -13.75
CA GLY A 31 -10.95 -5.05 -14.96
C GLY A 31 -12.42 -5.50 -14.85
N LEU A 32 -13.19 -4.91 -13.94
CA LEU A 32 -14.61 -5.16 -13.77
C LEU A 32 -15.46 -4.40 -14.79
N LYS A 33 -16.73 -4.77 -14.92
CA LYS A 33 -17.69 -3.97 -15.69
C LYS A 33 -17.84 -2.59 -15.04
N VAL A 34 -17.56 -1.54 -15.82
CA VAL A 34 -17.62 -0.16 -15.35
C VAL A 34 -19.08 0.31 -15.26
N THR A 35 -19.67 0.19 -14.07
CA THR A 35 -21.05 0.59 -13.78
C THR A 35 -21.12 1.89 -12.96
N GLY A 36 -20.04 2.24 -12.26
CA GLY A 36 -20.01 3.31 -11.27
C GLY A 36 -20.81 3.02 -10.00
N LYS A 37 -21.32 1.79 -9.86
CA LYS A 37 -22.13 1.34 -8.73
C LYS A 37 -21.36 0.31 -7.91
N MET A 38 -21.68 0.25 -6.63
CA MET A 38 -21.17 -0.78 -5.74
C MET A 38 -22.00 -2.07 -5.91
N ASP A 39 -21.87 -2.69 -7.08
CA ASP A 39 -22.56 -3.95 -7.41
C ASP A 39 -21.90 -5.16 -6.73
N GLN A 40 -22.55 -6.33 -6.84
CA GLN A 40 -22.14 -7.55 -6.16
C GLN A 40 -20.68 -7.94 -6.51
N GLU A 41 -20.32 -7.88 -7.79
CA GLU A 41 -18.97 -8.19 -8.27
C GLU A 41 -17.93 -7.21 -7.71
N THR A 42 -18.27 -5.92 -7.71
CA THR A 42 -17.43 -4.87 -7.10
C THR A 42 -17.22 -5.12 -5.60
N MET A 43 -18.28 -5.50 -4.87
CA MET A 43 -18.21 -5.79 -3.44
C MET A 43 -17.39 -7.04 -3.12
N GLU A 44 -17.54 -8.10 -3.92
CA GLU A 44 -16.71 -9.29 -3.80
C GLU A 44 -15.25 -8.99 -4.05
N MET A 45 -14.94 -8.14 -5.03
CA MET A 45 -13.57 -7.69 -5.26
C MET A 45 -13.04 -6.88 -4.07
N MET A 46 -13.81 -5.89 -3.56
CA MET A 46 -13.42 -5.03 -2.44
C MET A 46 -13.09 -5.80 -1.16
N LYS A 47 -13.81 -6.90 -0.88
CA LYS A 47 -13.62 -7.72 0.32
C LYS A 47 -12.36 -8.59 0.32
N LYS A 48 -11.70 -8.79 -0.83
CA LYS A 48 -10.47 -9.58 -0.89
C LYS A 48 -9.33 -8.88 -0.14
N PRO A 49 -8.56 -9.60 0.70
CA PRO A 49 -7.35 -9.07 1.31
C PRO A 49 -6.40 -8.48 0.26
N ARG A 50 -5.84 -7.31 0.54
CA ARG A 50 -5.03 -6.54 -0.41
C ARG A 50 -3.93 -5.77 0.31
N CYS A 51 -2.97 -5.27 -0.48
CA CYS A 51 -1.96 -4.35 0.04
C CYS A 51 -2.63 -3.05 0.53
N GLY A 52 -2.10 -2.45 1.60
CA GLY A 52 -2.60 -1.17 2.13
C GLY A 52 -2.18 0.07 1.33
N VAL A 53 -1.46 -0.14 0.23
CA VAL A 53 -0.92 0.94 -0.59
C VAL A 53 -1.95 1.33 -1.68
N PRO A 54 -2.23 2.63 -1.91
CA PRO A 54 -3.24 3.06 -2.88
C PRO A 54 -2.95 2.63 -4.33
N ASP A 55 -3.98 2.15 -5.02
CA ASP A 55 -3.89 1.71 -6.43
C ASP A 55 -3.63 2.88 -7.40
N VAL A 56 -4.17 4.07 -7.08
CA VAL A 56 -4.17 5.25 -7.96
C VAL A 56 -3.60 6.45 -7.21
N ALA A 57 -2.28 6.47 -7.02
CA ALA A 57 -1.56 7.61 -6.46
C ALA A 57 -0.14 7.70 -7.04
N ALA A 58 0.38 8.92 -7.17
CA ALA A 58 1.80 9.12 -7.46
C ALA A 58 2.60 8.72 -6.21
N TYR A 59 3.39 7.66 -6.31
CA TYR A 59 4.31 7.24 -5.26
C TYR A 59 5.46 8.26 -5.15
N SER A 60 5.30 9.27 -4.30
CA SER A 60 6.42 10.14 -3.90
C SER A 60 6.46 10.29 -2.39
N THR A 61 6.45 9.18 -1.67
CA THR A 61 6.47 9.23 -0.20
C THR A 61 7.85 9.63 0.35
N PHE A 62 8.96 9.39 -0.37
CA PHE A 62 10.32 9.63 0.17
C PHE A 62 11.39 9.96 -0.90
N GLY A 63 11.45 11.20 -1.39
CA GLY A 63 12.64 11.70 -2.11
C GLY A 63 12.88 11.12 -3.52
N GLY A 64 11.88 10.48 -4.12
CA GLY A 64 11.92 9.93 -5.48
C GLY A 64 11.48 8.47 -5.55
N ILE A 65 11.35 7.95 -6.76
CA ILE A 65 10.92 6.56 -7.03
C ILE A 65 12.08 5.56 -7.07
N LYS A 66 13.33 6.03 -6.98
CA LYS A 66 14.55 5.23 -7.19
C LYS A 66 15.59 5.53 -6.12
N TRP A 67 16.20 4.46 -5.58
CA TRP A 67 17.35 4.54 -4.71
C TRP A 67 18.58 5.13 -5.42
N GLN A 68 19.31 6.01 -4.74
CA GLN A 68 20.54 6.63 -5.28
C GLN A 68 21.75 5.67 -5.24
N THR A 69 21.62 4.55 -4.52
CA THR A 69 22.64 3.50 -4.39
C THR A 69 22.03 2.13 -4.64
N ASN A 70 22.87 1.20 -5.08
CA ASN A 70 22.49 -0.21 -5.20
C ASN A 70 22.79 -1.03 -3.93
N LYS A 71 23.50 -0.46 -2.95
CA LYS A 71 23.80 -1.12 -1.68
C LYS A 71 22.81 -0.62 -0.63
N LEU A 72 21.79 -1.41 -0.36
CA LEU A 72 20.73 -1.10 0.56
C LEU A 72 20.86 -1.93 1.83
N THR A 73 20.52 -1.31 2.95
CA THR A 73 20.47 -1.95 4.26
C THR A 73 19.02 -2.15 4.69
N TYR A 74 18.74 -3.24 5.41
CA TYR A 74 17.44 -3.44 6.02
C TYR A 74 17.58 -3.85 7.49
N ARG A 75 16.57 -3.49 8.28
CA ARG A 75 16.50 -3.81 9.71
C ARG A 75 15.09 -4.23 10.09
N ILE A 76 14.99 -5.31 10.84
CA ILE A 76 13.73 -5.79 11.44
C ILE A 76 13.65 -5.23 12.85
N LEU A 77 12.66 -4.39 13.11
CA LEU A 77 12.49 -3.68 14.38
C LEU A 77 11.81 -4.53 15.45
N ASN A 78 10.84 -5.33 15.03
CA ASN A 78 10.10 -6.26 15.87
C ASN A 78 9.65 -7.46 15.02
N TYR A 79 9.06 -8.46 15.68
CA TYR A 79 8.62 -9.70 15.05
C TYR A 79 7.12 -9.91 15.30
N THR A 80 6.47 -10.62 14.39
CA THR A 80 5.10 -11.10 14.60
C THR A 80 5.08 -12.24 15.62
N PRO A 81 4.06 -12.35 16.48
CA PRO A 81 3.88 -13.52 17.35
C PRO A 81 3.49 -14.80 16.59
N ASP A 82 3.03 -14.68 15.34
CA ASP A 82 2.50 -15.80 14.56
C ASP A 82 3.59 -16.71 13.94
N MET A 83 4.84 -16.27 13.95
CA MET A 83 5.98 -17.00 13.38
C MET A 83 7.22 -16.87 14.24
N SER A 84 8.13 -17.86 14.16
CA SER A 84 9.41 -17.77 14.84
C SER A 84 10.30 -16.66 14.25
N VAL A 85 11.23 -16.16 15.07
CA VAL A 85 12.22 -15.15 14.64
C VAL A 85 12.99 -15.63 13.40
N ALA A 86 13.42 -16.90 13.39
CA ALA A 86 14.17 -17.46 12.26
C ALA A 86 13.33 -17.53 10.97
N GLU A 87 12.03 -17.84 11.08
CA GLU A 87 11.13 -17.86 9.93
C GLU A 87 10.87 -16.46 9.37
N VAL A 88 10.71 -15.45 10.23
CA VAL A 88 10.59 -14.05 9.81
C VAL A 88 11.87 -13.61 9.11
N ASP A 89 13.04 -13.88 9.70
CA ASP A 89 14.34 -13.51 9.14
C ASP A 89 14.53 -14.10 7.74
N ALA A 90 14.31 -15.41 7.62
CA ALA A 90 14.44 -16.11 6.34
C ALA A 90 13.39 -15.64 5.31
N SER A 91 12.17 -15.29 5.76
CA SER A 91 11.12 -14.80 4.88
C SER A 91 11.43 -13.41 4.33
N MET A 92 11.92 -12.49 5.18
CA MET A 92 12.33 -11.15 4.75
C MET A 92 13.54 -11.20 3.82
N GLU A 93 14.53 -12.05 4.12
CA GLU A 93 15.67 -12.26 3.22
C GLU A 93 15.22 -12.77 1.85
N ARG A 94 14.40 -13.85 1.81
CA ARG A 94 13.88 -14.39 0.54
C ARG A 94 13.08 -13.36 -0.25
N ALA A 95 12.26 -12.55 0.42
CA ALA A 95 11.48 -11.50 -0.25
C ALA A 95 12.37 -10.46 -0.93
N LEU A 96 13.45 -10.02 -0.28
CA LEU A 96 14.41 -9.07 -0.86
C LEU A 96 15.23 -9.71 -2.00
N GLN A 97 15.55 -11.01 -1.91
CA GLN A 97 16.27 -11.72 -2.95
C GLN A 97 15.52 -11.82 -4.28
N VAL A 98 14.18 -11.78 -4.27
CA VAL A 98 13.38 -11.72 -5.51
C VAL A 98 13.82 -10.55 -6.39
N TRP A 99 14.10 -9.39 -5.79
CA TRP A 99 14.57 -8.21 -6.50
C TRP A 99 16.07 -8.25 -6.79
N ALA A 100 16.88 -8.71 -5.84
CA ALA A 100 18.33 -8.79 -6.01
C ALA A 100 18.74 -9.74 -7.15
N LYS A 101 17.97 -10.80 -7.42
CA LYS A 101 18.26 -11.77 -8.47
C LYS A 101 18.22 -11.17 -9.88
N VAL A 102 17.44 -10.11 -10.09
CA VAL A 102 17.18 -9.53 -11.43
C VAL A 102 17.61 -8.06 -11.54
N THR A 103 18.26 -7.53 -10.51
CA THR A 103 18.75 -6.14 -10.48
C THR A 103 20.15 -6.08 -9.87
N PRO A 104 20.89 -4.97 -10.03
CA PRO A 104 22.15 -4.78 -9.32
C PRO A 104 22.01 -4.52 -7.80
N LEU A 105 20.79 -4.51 -7.26
CA LEU A 105 20.54 -4.22 -5.84
C LEU A 105 21.15 -5.30 -4.95
N LYS A 106 21.76 -4.87 -3.85
CA LYS A 106 22.33 -5.72 -2.80
C LYS A 106 21.73 -5.30 -1.48
N PHE A 107 21.19 -6.27 -0.75
CA PHE A 107 20.57 -6.05 0.56
C PHE A 107 21.47 -6.60 1.65
N THR A 108 21.73 -5.81 2.69
CA THR A 108 22.52 -6.22 3.86
C THR A 108 21.72 -5.97 5.14
N ARG A 109 21.57 -6.99 5.97
CA ARG A 109 20.90 -6.84 7.25
C ARG A 109 21.79 -6.11 8.25
N ILE A 110 21.25 -5.11 8.95
CA ILE A 110 21.89 -4.48 10.10
C ILE A 110 21.02 -4.67 11.36
N HIS A 111 21.65 -4.72 12.52
CA HIS A 111 20.98 -5.03 13.80
C HIS A 111 20.85 -3.82 14.73
N SER A 112 21.54 -2.72 14.41
CA SER A 112 21.55 -1.47 15.18
C SER A 112 21.57 -0.27 14.24
N GLY A 113 21.12 0.89 14.73
CA GLY A 113 21.06 2.13 13.94
C GLY A 113 19.90 2.16 12.93
N THR A 114 19.93 3.16 12.05
CA THR A 114 18.91 3.37 11.01
C THR A 114 19.36 2.71 9.71
N ALA A 115 18.49 1.89 9.13
CA ALA A 115 18.69 1.26 7.82
C ALA A 115 17.92 2.01 6.73
N ASP A 116 18.22 1.70 5.46
CA ASP A 116 17.46 2.22 4.31
C ASP A 116 16.01 1.69 4.31
N ILE A 117 15.82 0.43 4.73
CA ILE A 117 14.51 -0.22 4.84
C ILE A 117 14.28 -0.68 6.29
N MET A 118 13.33 -0.04 6.96
CA MET A 118 12.92 -0.38 8.32
C MET A 118 11.64 -1.23 8.26
N ILE A 119 11.71 -2.46 8.76
CA ILE A 119 10.61 -3.43 8.74
C ILE A 119 10.04 -3.55 10.14
N SER A 120 8.73 -3.37 10.28
CA SER A 120 8.02 -3.59 11.53
C SER A 120 6.65 -4.23 11.30
N PHE A 121 6.15 -4.89 12.34
CA PHE A 121 4.83 -5.50 12.39
C PHE A 121 3.96 -4.67 13.35
N GLY A 122 2.87 -4.12 12.82
CA GLY A 122 1.83 -3.46 13.60
C GLY A 122 0.65 -4.40 13.79
N ALA A 123 -0.04 -4.29 14.93
CA ALA A 123 -1.37 -4.84 15.07
C ALA A 123 -2.38 -3.95 14.32
N ARG A 124 -3.52 -4.55 13.97
CA ARG A 124 -4.67 -3.84 13.40
C ARG A 124 -5.63 -3.42 14.52
#